data_AF-A0A948KE08-F1
#
_entry.id   AF-A0A948KE08-F1
#
_cell.length_a   1.000
_cell.length_b   1.000
_cell.length_c   1.000
_cell.angle_alpha   90.00
_cell.angle_beta   90.00
_cell.angle_gamma   90.00
#
_symmetry.space_group_name_H-M   'P 1'
#
loop_
_entity.id
_entity.type
_entity.pdbx_description
1 polymer ?
#
loop_
_entity_poly.entity_id
_entity_poly.type
_entity_poly.pdbx_seq_one_letter_code
_entity_poly.pdbx_strand_id
1 'polypeptide(L)'
;MTVAIKALDQLLSTMQPVLEPEVYVYCIWPLEQSWPGPLPLATFKEKEGLTLVLTEQQAAEYQLDILFRARWISLKVHSDLEAIGLTAAFATALADAGLSCNVFAGAFHDHILVPVHQAEVAMRVLQHLQQKSAKQ
;
A
#
# COMPACT_ATOMS: atom_id res chain seq x y z
N MET A 1 -31.51 14.47 -6.98
CA MET A 1 -30.78 13.62 -6.02
C MET A 1 -30.25 12.43 -6.80
N THR A 2 -29.07 12.58 -7.39
CA THR A 2 -28.52 11.66 -8.38
C THR A 2 -27.67 10.59 -7.69
N VAL A 3 -27.98 9.34 -8.01
CA VAL A 3 -27.44 8.12 -7.40
C VAL A 3 -25.93 8.02 -7.68
N ALA A 4 -25.12 8.38 -6.70
CA ALA A 4 -23.65 8.30 -6.74
C ALA A 4 -23.10 6.87 -6.48
N ILE A 5 -23.96 5.86 -6.42
CA ILE A 5 -23.63 4.52 -5.90
C ILE A 5 -22.99 3.60 -6.98
N LYS A 6 -23.04 3.94 -8.27
CA LYS A 6 -22.54 3.02 -9.32
C LYS A 6 -21.03 3.07 -9.59
N ALA A 7 -20.32 4.14 -9.20
CA ALA A 7 -18.89 4.27 -9.51
C ALA A 7 -18.01 3.54 -8.49
N LEU A 8 -18.24 3.73 -7.19
CA LEU A 8 -17.41 3.15 -6.14
C LEU A 8 -17.57 1.62 -6.04
N ASP A 9 -18.81 1.11 -6.09
CA ASP A 9 -19.06 -0.34 -6.00
C ASP A 9 -18.44 -1.07 -7.19
N GLN A 10 -18.42 -0.45 -8.37
CA GLN A 10 -17.74 -0.98 -9.55
C GLN A 10 -16.21 -0.98 -9.38
N LEU A 11 -15.63 0.08 -8.82
CA LEU A 11 -14.20 0.13 -8.52
C LEU A 11 -13.81 -0.96 -7.50
N LEU A 12 -14.59 -1.11 -6.43
CA LEU A 12 -14.33 -2.10 -5.38
C LEU A 12 -14.51 -3.54 -5.87
N SER A 13 -15.55 -3.83 -6.65
CA SER A 13 -15.79 -5.17 -7.20
C SER A 13 -14.72 -5.59 -8.22
N THR A 14 -14.09 -4.63 -8.91
CA THR A 14 -13.02 -4.90 -9.87
C THR A 14 -11.61 -4.80 -9.28
N MET A 15 -11.47 -4.34 -8.03
CA MET A 15 -10.19 -4.27 -7.31
C MET A 15 -9.56 -5.65 -7.15
N GLN A 16 -8.32 -5.81 -7.61
CA GLN A 16 -7.55 -7.04 -7.47
C GLN A 16 -6.35 -6.83 -6.54
N PRO A 17 -6.46 -7.20 -5.25
CA PRO A 17 -5.32 -7.15 -4.34
C PRO A 17 -4.32 -8.26 -4.70
N VAL A 18 -3.04 -7.91 -4.80
CA VAL A 18 -1.93 -8.83 -5.06
C VAL A 18 -0.89 -8.68 -3.97
N LEU A 19 -0.60 -9.77 -3.26
CA LEU A 19 0.46 -9.83 -2.25
C LEU A 19 1.80 -10.14 -2.93
N GLU A 20 2.74 -9.23 -2.82
CA GLU A 20 4.07 -9.40 -3.40
C GLU A 20 4.94 -10.32 -2.52
N PRO A 21 5.86 -11.11 -3.11
CA PRO A 21 6.51 -12.21 -2.41
C PRO A 21 7.53 -11.76 -1.36
N GLU A 22 8.13 -10.59 -1.54
CA GLU A 22 9.22 -10.10 -0.69
C GLU A 22 8.73 -9.42 0.60
N VAL A 23 9.65 -9.29 1.55
CA VAL A 23 9.52 -8.40 2.71
C VAL A 23 10.18 -7.08 2.36
N TYR A 24 9.43 -6.00 2.59
CA TYR A 24 9.90 -4.64 2.42
C TYR A 24 10.15 -3.98 3.76
N VAL A 25 11.06 -3.02 3.78
CA VAL A 25 11.44 -2.30 4.98
C VAL A 25 11.43 -0.81 4.77
N TYR A 26 11.06 -0.10 5.83
CA TYR A 26 11.19 1.36 5.91
C TYR A 26 12.50 1.69 6.58
N CYS A 27 13.30 2.48 5.88
CA CYS A 27 14.56 3.04 6.37
C CYS A 27 14.56 4.54 6.11
N ILE A 28 15.45 5.27 6.79
CA ILE A 28 15.65 6.71 6.57
C ILE A 28 17.05 6.94 5.98
N TRP A 29 17.13 7.78 4.96
CA TRP A 29 18.38 8.23 4.37
C TRP A 29 18.60 9.74 4.53
N PRO A 30 19.82 10.23 4.80
CA PRO A 30 20.09 11.66 4.94
C PRO A 30 19.81 12.46 3.66
N LEU A 31 19.20 13.64 3.78
CA LEU A 31 18.83 14.47 2.62
C LEU A 31 20.03 15.14 1.94
N GLU A 32 21.14 15.27 2.66
CA GLU A 32 22.38 15.88 2.19
C GLU A 32 23.15 14.96 1.24
N GLN A 33 22.73 13.70 1.13
CA GLN A 33 23.38 12.67 0.32
C GLN A 33 22.40 12.12 -0.71
N SER A 34 22.85 12.01 -1.96
CA SER A 34 22.11 11.25 -2.97
C SER A 34 22.12 9.77 -2.60
N TRP A 35 20.97 9.10 -2.69
CA TRP A 35 20.88 7.65 -2.50
C TRP A 35 21.75 6.93 -3.55
N PRO A 36 22.79 6.17 -3.14
CA PRO A 36 23.72 5.53 -4.07
C PRO A 36 23.24 4.14 -4.54
N GLY A 37 22.15 3.63 -3.98
CA GLY A 37 21.65 2.30 -4.26
C GLY A 37 20.72 2.20 -5.46
N PRO A 38 20.22 0.98 -5.75
CA PRO A 38 19.21 0.77 -6.79
C PRO A 38 17.93 1.55 -6.48
N LEU A 39 17.08 1.71 -7.49
CA LEU A 39 15.81 2.41 -7.34
C LEU A 39 14.96 1.75 -6.22
N PRO A 40 14.56 2.50 -5.18
CA PRO A 40 13.68 1.97 -4.14
C PRO A 40 12.29 1.66 -4.68
N LEU A 41 11.55 0.79 -3.99
CA LEU A 41 10.12 0.54 -4.30
C LEU A 41 9.33 1.85 -4.23
N ALA A 42 9.55 2.60 -3.15
CA ALA A 42 8.97 3.92 -2.96
C ALA A 42 9.93 4.80 -2.18
N THR A 43 9.87 6.10 -2.45
CA THR A 43 10.54 7.11 -1.62
C THR A 43 9.57 8.23 -1.28
N PHE A 44 9.78 8.84 -0.13
CA PHE A 44 9.07 10.05 0.25
C PHE A 44 10.04 10.98 0.97
N LYS A 45 10.13 12.23 0.50
CA LYS A 45 10.99 13.24 1.12
C LYS A 45 10.26 13.86 2.30
N GLU A 46 10.77 13.61 3.51
CA GLU A 46 10.28 14.21 4.76
C GLU A 46 11.27 15.28 5.24
N LYS A 47 10.99 15.92 6.37
CA LYS A 47 11.92 16.92 6.94
C LYS A 47 13.09 16.25 7.63
N GLU A 48 12.84 15.08 8.20
CA GLU A 48 13.72 14.25 9.00
C GLU A 48 14.69 13.44 8.14
N GLY A 49 14.32 13.17 6.88
CA GLY A 49 15.10 12.36 5.97
C GLY A 49 14.32 11.95 4.73
N LEU A 50 14.99 11.23 3.83
CA LEU A 50 14.36 10.53 2.72
C LEU A 50 13.90 9.16 3.23
N THR A 51 12.58 8.96 3.35
CA THR A 51 12.03 7.63 3.59
C THR A 51 12.30 6.76 2.37
N LEU A 52 12.89 5.59 2.61
CA LEU A 52 13.16 4.55 1.63
C LEU A 52 12.33 3.33 1.96
N VAL A 53 11.57 2.83 0.98
CA VAL A 53 10.97 1.50 1.01
C VAL A 53 11.78 0.58 0.12
N LEU A 54 12.46 -0.38 0.73
CA LEU A 54 13.44 -1.28 0.09
C LEU A 54 13.17 -2.73 0.45
N THR A 55 13.83 -3.68 -0.20
CA THR A 55 13.86 -5.07 0.28
C THR A 55 14.76 -5.19 1.52
N GLU A 56 14.54 -6.23 2.35
CA GLU A 56 15.45 -6.50 3.48
C GLU A 56 16.91 -6.71 3.04
N GLN A 57 17.11 -7.33 1.87
CA GLN A 57 18.45 -7.54 1.31
C GLN A 57 19.14 -6.21 1.00
N GLN A 58 18.44 -5.28 0.35
CA GLN A 58 18.99 -3.96 0.03
C GLN A 58 19.32 -3.18 1.32
N ALA A 59 18.42 -3.17 2.30
CA ALA A 59 18.69 -2.50 3.57
C ALA A 59 19.94 -3.06 4.27
N ALA A 60 20.14 -4.38 4.24
CA ALA A 60 21.33 -5.02 4.79
C ALA A 60 22.61 -4.65 4.01
N GLU A 61 22.57 -4.62 2.68
CA GLU A 61 23.70 -4.27 1.82
C GLU A 61 24.21 -2.85 2.09
N TYR A 62 23.30 -1.91 2.31
CA TYR A 62 23.62 -0.50 2.62
C TYR A 62 23.67 -0.21 4.12
N GLN A 63 23.61 -1.23 4.98
CA GLN A 63 23.71 -1.13 6.44
C GLN A 63 22.72 -0.14 7.06
N LEU A 64 21.48 -0.15 6.57
CA LEU A 64 20.43 0.75 7.02
C LEU A 64 19.71 0.20 8.24
N ASP A 65 19.38 1.09 9.18
CA ASP A 65 18.49 0.78 10.30
C ASP A 65 17.06 0.56 9.79
N ILE A 66 16.50 -0.61 10.12
CA ILE A 66 15.13 -0.99 9.75
C ILE A 66 14.17 -0.48 10.82
N LEU A 67 13.32 0.47 10.46
CA LEU A 67 12.30 1.04 11.34
C LEU A 67 11.02 0.20 11.37
N PHE A 68 10.67 -0.39 10.23
CA PHE A 68 9.44 -1.17 10.07
C PHE A 68 9.60 -2.23 8.99
N ARG A 69 9.11 -3.44 9.25
CA ARG A 69 9.04 -4.55 8.29
C ARG A 69 7.62 -4.74 7.82
N ALA A 70 7.44 -4.79 6.51
CA ALA A 70 6.15 -4.81 5.86
C ALA A 70 6.06 -5.88 4.77
N ARG A 71 4.84 -6.29 4.47
CA ARG A 71 4.49 -6.94 3.22
C ARG A 71 3.72 -5.94 2.35
N TRP A 72 3.98 -6.00 1.06
CA TRP A 72 3.40 -5.11 0.08
C TRP A 72 2.21 -5.77 -0.61
N ILE A 73 1.06 -5.09 -0.56
CA ILE A 73 -0.15 -5.45 -1.30
C ILE A 73 -0.39 -4.36 -2.34
N SER A 74 -0.39 -4.73 -3.62
CA SER A 74 -0.74 -3.84 -4.72
C SER A 74 -2.22 -3.98 -5.06
N LEU A 75 -2.97 -2.88 -5.09
CA LEU A 75 -4.37 -2.84 -5.47
C LEU A 75 -4.52 -2.49 -6.94
N LYS A 76 -4.65 -3.52 -7.78
CA LYS A 76 -4.87 -3.31 -9.22
C LYS A 76 -6.33 -2.97 -9.46
N VAL A 77 -6.59 -1.74 -9.86
CA VAL A 77 -7.90 -1.25 -10.27
C VAL A 77 -7.72 -0.31 -11.46
N HIS A 78 -8.68 -0.29 -12.39
CA HIS A 78 -8.73 0.72 -13.43
C HIS A 78 -9.45 1.95 -12.87
N SER A 79 -8.79 2.70 -11.98
CA SER A 79 -9.33 3.94 -11.42
C SER A 79 -8.52 5.14 -11.92
N ASP A 80 -9.20 6.27 -12.08
CA ASP A 80 -8.52 7.56 -12.18
C ASP A 80 -7.93 7.95 -10.82
N LEU A 81 -6.86 8.73 -10.79
CA LEU A 81 -6.24 9.23 -9.56
C LEU A 81 -7.21 10.08 -8.72
N GLU A 82 -8.22 10.66 -9.37
CA GLU A 82 -9.27 11.46 -8.75
C GLU A 82 -10.48 10.64 -8.28
N ALA A 83 -10.42 9.30 -8.34
CA ALA A 83 -11.51 8.44 -7.92
C ALA A 83 -11.80 8.61 -6.41
N ILE A 84 -12.93 9.24 -6.11
CA ILE A 84 -13.35 9.52 -4.73
C ILE A 84 -13.82 8.22 -4.07
N GLY A 85 -13.24 7.90 -2.90
CA GLY A 85 -13.79 6.91 -1.97
C GLY A 85 -13.11 5.55 -1.97
N LEU A 86 -12.28 5.21 -2.96
CA LEU A 86 -11.57 3.93 -2.99
C LEU A 86 -10.64 3.77 -1.79
N THR A 87 -9.76 4.76 -1.55
CA THR A 87 -8.83 4.78 -0.41
C THR A 87 -9.57 4.70 0.92
N ALA A 88 -10.66 5.47 1.06
CA ALA A 88 -11.47 5.46 2.27
C ALA A 88 -12.10 4.07 2.52
N ALA A 89 -12.60 3.42 1.47
CA ALA A 89 -13.28 2.13 1.57
C ALA A 89 -12.33 1.02 2.04
N PHE A 90 -11.16 0.85 1.40
CA PHE A 90 -10.23 -0.20 1.82
C PHE A 90 -9.55 0.13 3.15
N ALA A 91 -9.26 1.41 3.44
CA ALA A 91 -8.66 1.79 4.71
C ALA A 91 -9.62 1.55 5.87
N THR A 92 -10.92 1.85 5.69
CA THR A 92 -11.96 1.54 6.68
C THR A 92 -12.07 0.04 6.90
N ALA A 93 -12.13 -0.76 5.84
CA ALA A 93 -12.22 -2.22 5.96
C ALA A 93 -11.03 -2.83 6.72
N LEU A 94 -9.81 -2.33 6.47
CA LEU A 94 -8.61 -2.76 7.19
C LEU A 94 -8.62 -2.29 8.65
N ALA A 95 -9.01 -1.04 8.91
CA ALA A 95 -9.10 -0.48 10.25
C ALA A 95 -10.14 -1.20 11.12
N ASP A 96 -11.31 -1.54 10.56
CA ASP A 96 -12.35 -2.32 11.25
C ASP A 96 -11.87 -3.72 11.65
N ALA A 97 -10.88 -4.27 10.92
CA ALA A 97 -10.21 -5.51 11.24
C ALA A 97 -8.99 -5.35 12.17
N GLY A 98 -8.72 -4.12 12.65
CA GLY A 98 -7.58 -3.80 13.51
C GLY A 98 -6.23 -3.85 12.79
N LEU A 99 -6.21 -3.66 11.47
CA LEU A 99 -5.01 -3.77 10.64
C LEU A 99 -4.43 -2.39 10.30
N SER A 100 -3.10 -2.32 10.26
CA SER A 100 -2.41 -1.13 9.75
C SER A 100 -2.61 -1.01 8.24
N CYS A 101 -2.64 0.23 7.74
CA CYS A 101 -2.82 0.52 6.32
C CYS A 101 -1.87 1.66 5.90
N ASN A 102 -0.59 1.35 5.67
CA ASN A 102 0.37 2.35 5.22
C ASN A 102 0.26 2.47 3.70
N VAL A 103 -0.46 3.49 3.23
CA VAL A 103 -0.80 3.67 1.82
C VAL A 103 0.27 4.48 1.09
N PHE A 104 0.69 3.99 -0.07
CA PHE A 104 1.41 4.73 -1.11
C PHE A 104 0.56 4.76 -2.36
N ALA A 105 0.05 5.93 -2.72
CA ALA A 105 -0.70 6.12 -3.96
C ALA A 105 0.27 6.19 -5.15
N GLY A 106 0.30 5.14 -5.97
CA GLY A 106 1.04 5.12 -7.23
C GLY A 106 0.22 5.76 -8.35
N ALA A 107 0.88 6.14 -9.44
CA ALA A 107 0.19 6.73 -10.60
C ALA A 107 -0.83 5.79 -11.26
N PHE A 108 -0.68 4.47 -11.07
CA PHE A 108 -1.56 3.47 -11.66
C PHE A 108 -2.38 2.70 -10.63
N HIS A 109 -1.81 2.45 -9.46
CA HIS A 109 -2.37 1.56 -8.44
C HIS A 109 -2.07 2.10 -7.06
N ASP A 110 -2.98 1.86 -6.12
CA ASP A 110 -2.69 2.06 -4.71
C ASP A 110 -1.85 0.89 -4.18
N HIS A 111 -0.91 1.20 -3.30
CA HIS A 111 -0.04 0.24 -2.67
C HIS A 111 -0.21 0.32 -1.16
N ILE A 112 -0.44 -0.82 -0.52
CA ILE A 112 -0.63 -0.91 0.92
C ILE A 112 0.54 -1.72 1.50
N LEU A 113 1.22 -1.13 2.47
CA LEU A 113 2.24 -1.81 3.27
C LEU A 113 1.66 -2.13 4.65
N VAL A 114 1.65 -3.41 4.99
CA VAL A 114 1.11 -3.93 6.25
C VAL A 114 2.19 -4.70 7.02
N PRO A 115 2.12 -4.80 8.36
CA PRO A 115 3.06 -5.61 9.14
C PRO A 115 3.14 -7.04 8.61
N VAL A 116 4.34 -7.64 8.64
CA VAL A 116 4.56 -8.97 8.03
C VAL A 116 3.58 -10.03 8.51
N HIS A 117 3.28 -10.04 9.82
CA HIS A 117 2.36 -10.99 10.43
C HIS A 117 0.88 -10.75 10.09
N GLN A 118 0.53 -9.60 9.52
CA GLN A 118 -0.83 -9.20 9.17
C GLN A 118 -1.18 -9.41 7.69
N ALA A 119 -0.19 -9.70 6.83
CA ALA A 119 -0.35 -9.75 5.38
C ALA A 119 -1.51 -10.64 4.91
N GLU A 120 -1.57 -11.87 5.41
CA GLU A 120 -2.62 -12.83 5.03
C GLU A 120 -4.02 -12.39 5.51
N VAL A 121 -4.10 -11.75 6.68
CA VAL A 121 -5.37 -11.23 7.19
C VAL A 121 -5.83 -10.05 6.34
N ALA A 122 -4.92 -9.12 6.01
CA ALA A 122 -5.20 -7.98 5.15
C ALA A 122 -5.68 -8.42 3.77
N MET A 123 -5.04 -9.41 3.14
CA MET A 123 -5.48 -9.97 1.87
C MET A 123 -6.92 -10.51 1.94
N ARG A 124 -7.26 -11.27 3.00
CA ARG A 124 -8.62 -11.78 3.18
C ARG A 124 -9.65 -10.66 3.36
N VAL A 125 -9.32 -9.61 4.09
CA VAL A 125 -10.20 -8.44 4.28
C VAL A 125 -10.45 -7.72 2.96
N LEU A 126 -9.40 -7.48 2.17
CA LEU A 126 -9.51 -6.82 0.86
C LEU A 126 -10.31 -7.67 -0.14
N GLN A 127 -10.07 -8.98 -0.18
CA GLN A 127 -10.86 -9.90 -1.02
C GLN A 127 -12.33 -9.96 -0.58
N HIS A 128 -12.60 -9.93 0.73
CA HIS A 128 -13.97 -9.88 1.22
C HIS A 128 -14.68 -8.58 0.82
N LEU A 129 -14.00 -7.44 0.91
CA LEU A 129 -14.52 -6.14 0.47
C LEU A 129 -14.87 -6.15 -1.03
N GLN A 130 -13.99 -6.71 -1.85
CA GLN A 130 -14.22 -6.89 -3.29
C GLN A 130 -15.49 -7.73 -3.55
N GLN A 131 -15.58 -8.91 -2.92
CA GLN A 131 -16.70 -9.84 -3.11
C GLN A 131 -18.04 -9.28 -2.63
N LYS A 132 -18.05 -8.51 -1.54
CA LYS A 132 -19.25 -7.86 -1.03
C LYS A 132 -19.80 -6.85 -2.03
N SER A 133 -18.92 -6.08 -2.65
CA SER A 133 -19.27 -5.06 -3.64
C SER A 133 -19.73 -5.68 -4.98
N ALA A 134 -19.27 -6.89 -5.30
CA ALA A 134 -19.69 -7.62 -6.51
C ALA A 134 -21.08 -8.27 -6.42
N LYS A 135 -21.64 -8.39 -5.21
CA LYS A 135 -22.94 -9.06 -4.94
C LYS A 135 -24.11 -8.08 -4.75
N GLN A 136 -23.86 -6.77 -4.82
CA GLN A 136 -24.86 -5.70 -4.72
C GLN A 136 -25.32 -5.24 -6.11
#